data_AF-A0A7R8VW23-F1
#
_entry.id   AF-A0A7R8VW23-F1
#
_cell.length_a   1.000
_cell.length_b   1.000
_cell.length_c   1.000
_cell.angle_alpha   90.00
_cell.angle_beta   90.00
_cell.angle_gamma   90.00
#
_symmetry.space_group_name_H-M   'P 1'
#
loop_
_entity.id
_entity.type
_entity.pdbx_description
1 polymer ?
#
loop_
_entity_poly.entity_id
_entity_poly.type
_entity_poly.pdbx_seq_one_letter_code
_entity_poly.pdbx_strand_id
1 'polypeptide(L)'
;MYQLVTDPKPRSSKWISSSVPESEWETPLAKYSSAEYHTNNLLSPVLFEESTRCIPNNAIVIEIAPHGLLQAIVRKSFAQKGHHIPLALRGHPNSTEFLLAAVGKLYMAGLLPKVSNLYPPVQYPVISRYSLALISRDMEPRGQIG
;
A
#
# COMPACT_ATOMS: atom_id res chain seq x y z
N MET A 1 8.54 -35.36 0.31
CA MET A 1 7.61 -34.21 0.34
C MET A 1 8.46 -32.95 0.31
N TYR A 2 8.27 -32.06 -0.66
CA TYR A 2 9.07 -30.84 -0.79
C TYR A 2 8.45 -29.74 0.09
N GLN A 3 9.25 -29.14 0.97
CA GLN A 3 8.80 -28.10 1.88
C GLN A 3 9.47 -26.77 1.51
N LEU A 4 8.64 -25.80 1.08
CA LEU A 4 9.09 -24.48 0.65
C LEU A 4 9.60 -23.60 1.80
N VAL A 5 8.95 -23.67 2.96
CA VAL A 5 9.31 -22.88 4.14
C VAL A 5 10.09 -23.76 5.11
N THR A 6 11.42 -23.64 5.10
CA THR A 6 12.33 -24.48 5.88
C THR A 6 12.72 -23.88 7.24
N ASP A 7 12.73 -22.55 7.36
CA ASP A 7 13.04 -21.82 8.60
C ASP A 7 11.95 -20.78 8.89
N PRO A 8 10.81 -21.19 9.51
CA PRO A 8 9.69 -20.30 9.77
C PRO A 8 10.06 -19.11 10.65
N LYS A 9 9.66 -17.91 10.25
CA LYS A 9 9.88 -16.69 11.03
C LYS A 9 8.71 -16.39 11.96
N PRO A 10 8.95 -15.84 13.16
CA PRO A 10 7.89 -15.48 14.08
C PRO A 10 7.04 -14.35 13.50
N ARG A 11 5.72 -14.47 13.68
CA ARG A 11 4.75 -13.43 13.35
C ARG A 11 4.76 -12.38 14.45
N SER A 12 4.71 -11.10 14.06
CA SER A 12 4.58 -10.01 15.03
C SER A 12 3.13 -9.86 15.48
N SER A 13 2.91 -9.24 16.65
CA SER A 13 1.57 -8.89 17.15
C SER A 13 0.77 -7.95 16.24
N LYS A 14 1.42 -7.30 15.27
CA LYS A 14 0.76 -6.46 14.25
C LYS A 14 0.04 -7.29 13.18
N TRP A 15 0.39 -8.57 13.03
CA TRP A 15 -0.23 -9.46 12.04
C TRP A 15 -1.30 -10.32 12.70
N ILE A 16 -2.53 -9.83 12.68
CA ILE A 16 -3.72 -10.54 13.16
C ILE A 16 -4.03 -11.75 12.25
N SER A 17 -4.22 -12.94 12.84
CA SER A 17 -4.55 -14.14 12.08
C SER A 17 -6.03 -14.14 11.70
N SER A 18 -6.33 -14.40 10.43
CA SER A 18 -7.70 -14.66 9.98
C SER A 18 -7.97 -16.13 9.68
N SER A 19 -7.03 -17.03 9.98
CA SER A 19 -7.18 -18.48 9.77
C SER A 19 -7.10 -19.30 11.06
N VAL A 20 -6.83 -18.64 12.19
CA VAL A 20 -6.73 -19.25 13.52
C VAL A 20 -7.59 -18.41 14.46
N PRO A 21 -8.48 -19.03 15.27
CA PRO A 21 -9.28 -18.31 16.26
C PRO A 21 -8.41 -17.53 17.26
N GLU A 22 -8.95 -16.43 17.79
CA GLU A 22 -8.24 -15.56 18.74
C GLU A 22 -7.75 -16.31 19.98
N SER A 23 -8.55 -17.25 20.49
CA SER A 23 -8.19 -18.12 21.61
C SER A 23 -6.93 -18.95 21.38
N GLU A 24 -6.51 -19.11 20.12
CA GLU A 24 -5.39 -19.95 19.70
C GLU A 24 -4.22 -19.15 19.10
N TRP A 25 -4.26 -17.80 19.13
CA TRP A 25 -3.16 -16.99 18.59
C TRP A 25 -1.82 -17.18 19.30
N GLU A 26 -1.85 -17.64 20.55
CA GLU A 26 -0.63 -17.91 21.33
C GLU A 26 -0.03 -19.30 21.10
N THR A 27 -0.68 -20.14 20.28
CA THR A 27 -0.19 -21.47 19.94
C THR A 27 1.04 -21.41 19.01
N PRO A 28 1.89 -22.45 19.00
CA PRO A 28 3.01 -22.53 18.06
C PRO A 28 2.59 -22.39 16.59
N LEU A 29 1.43 -22.93 16.22
CA LEU A 29 0.88 -22.82 14.85
C LEU A 29 0.66 -21.36 14.45
N ALA A 30 0.11 -20.54 15.34
CA ALA A 30 -0.16 -19.13 15.06
C ALA A 30 1.07 -18.23 15.25
N LYS A 31 2.07 -18.65 16.03
CA LYS A 31 3.26 -17.82 16.29
C LYS A 31 4.23 -17.70 15.12
N TYR A 32 4.18 -18.60 14.14
CA TYR A 32 5.13 -18.63 13.03
C TYR A 32 4.44 -18.58 11.66
N SER A 33 5.07 -17.94 10.69
CA SER A 33 4.66 -18.02 9.28
C SER A 33 5.26 -19.30 8.67
N SER A 34 4.75 -20.45 9.10
CA SER A 34 5.25 -21.77 8.69
C SER A 34 4.45 -22.38 7.52
N ALA A 35 4.96 -23.48 6.96
CA ALA A 35 4.22 -24.22 5.93
C ALA A 35 2.86 -24.70 6.46
N GLU A 36 2.82 -25.19 7.71
CA GLU A 36 1.61 -25.64 8.39
C GLU A 36 0.61 -24.50 8.59
N TYR A 37 1.08 -23.31 8.96
CA TYR A 37 0.22 -22.12 9.09
C TYR A 37 -0.42 -21.74 7.74
N HIS A 38 0.35 -21.77 6.65
CA HIS A 38 -0.17 -21.50 5.31
C HIS A 38 -1.12 -22.59 4.80
N THR A 39 -0.84 -23.86 5.10
CA THR A 39 -1.78 -24.97 4.84
C THR A 39 -3.07 -24.79 5.64
N ASN A 40 -2.98 -24.42 6.92
CA ASN A 40 -4.16 -24.09 7.73
C ASN A 40 -4.94 -22.93 7.12
N ASN A 41 -4.29 -21.87 6.66
CA ASN A 41 -5.00 -20.77 5.99
C ASN A 41 -5.75 -21.19 4.72
N LEU A 42 -5.27 -22.18 3.99
CA LEU A 42 -5.95 -22.72 2.81
C LEU A 42 -7.15 -23.61 3.17
N LEU A 43 -7.04 -24.38 4.25
CA LEU A 43 -8.03 -25.40 4.62
C LEU A 43 -9.10 -24.89 5.59
N SER A 44 -8.78 -23.86 6.36
CA SER A 44 -9.64 -23.32 7.41
C SER A 44 -10.45 -22.12 6.91
N PRO A 45 -11.65 -21.87 7.46
CA PRO A 45 -12.43 -20.69 7.14
C PRO A 45 -11.68 -19.39 7.41
N VAL A 46 -11.98 -18.36 6.61
CA VAL A 46 -11.45 -17.01 6.82
C VAL A 46 -12.31 -16.27 7.85
N LEU A 47 -11.74 -16.03 9.03
CA LEU A 47 -12.33 -15.31 10.17
C LEU A 47 -12.22 -13.79 9.97
N PHE A 48 -12.73 -13.28 8.85
CA PHE A 48 -12.51 -11.89 8.44
C PHE A 48 -13.24 -10.89 9.34
N GLU A 49 -14.50 -11.16 9.67
CA GLU A 49 -15.29 -10.25 10.52
C GLU A 49 -14.64 -10.12 11.90
N GLU A 50 -14.28 -11.25 12.51
CA GLU A 50 -13.59 -11.34 13.80
C GLU A 50 -12.27 -10.57 13.76
N SER A 51 -11.45 -10.81 12.74
CA SER A 51 -10.15 -10.13 12.60
C SER A 51 -10.30 -8.62 12.43
N THR A 52 -11.34 -8.17 11.72
CA THR A 52 -11.57 -6.73 11.50
C THR A 52 -12.07 -5.99 12.74
N ARG A 53 -12.60 -6.68 13.76
CA ARG A 53 -12.95 -6.06 15.05
C ARG A 53 -11.71 -5.59 15.83
N CYS A 54 -10.53 -6.12 15.53
CA CYS A 54 -9.27 -5.67 16.11
C CYS A 54 -8.79 -4.32 15.55
N ILE A 55 -9.42 -3.81 14.49
CA ILE A 55 -9.05 -2.51 13.89
C ILE A 55 -9.47 -1.39 14.85
N PRO A 56 -8.56 -0.51 15.27
CA PRO A 56 -8.90 0.61 16.15
C PRO A 56 -9.92 1.56 15.50
N ASN A 57 -10.72 2.23 16.34
CA ASN A 57 -11.56 3.33 15.89
C ASN A 57 -10.71 4.43 15.24
N ASN A 58 -11.25 5.06 14.19
CA ASN A 58 -10.59 6.14 13.45
C ASN A 58 -9.30 5.71 12.71
N ALA A 59 -9.14 4.42 12.42
CA ALA A 59 -8.03 3.92 11.62
C ALA A 59 -8.16 4.30 10.14
N ILE A 60 -7.01 4.37 9.46
CA ILE A 60 -6.91 4.44 8.00
C ILE A 60 -6.61 3.01 7.51
N VAL A 61 -7.57 2.40 6.84
CA VAL A 61 -7.47 1.07 6.26
C VAL A 61 -7.08 1.19 4.80
N ILE A 62 -5.97 0.56 4.42
CA ILE A 62 -5.46 0.52 3.05
C ILE A 62 -5.71 -0.89 2.50
N GLU A 63 -6.52 -1.00 1.45
CA GLU A 63 -6.81 -2.29 0.82
C GLU A 63 -5.79 -2.59 -0.29
N ILE A 64 -4.93 -3.58 -0.03
CA ILE A 64 -3.91 -4.07 -0.96
C ILE A 64 -4.47 -5.26 -1.73
N ALA A 65 -5.11 -4.96 -2.86
CA ALA A 65 -5.71 -5.95 -3.73
C ALA A 65 -5.76 -5.41 -5.17
N PRO A 66 -5.87 -6.26 -6.20
CA PRO A 66 -6.08 -5.82 -7.58
C PRO A 66 -7.46 -5.16 -7.80
N HIS A 67 -8.35 -5.20 -6.81
CA HIS A 67 -9.65 -4.55 -6.79
C HIS A 67 -10.13 -4.39 -5.35
N GLY A 68 -10.65 -3.21 -5.00
CA GLY A 68 -11.23 -2.94 -3.69
C GLY A 68 -12.60 -3.61 -3.45
N LEU A 69 -12.61 -4.90 -3.08
CA LEU A 69 -13.84 -5.69 -2.85
C LEU A 69 -14.29 -5.69 -1.39
N LEU A 70 -13.38 -5.45 -0.45
CA LEU A 70 -13.65 -5.62 0.97
C LEU A 70 -14.34 -4.41 1.61
N GLN A 71 -14.49 -3.32 0.85
CA GLN A 71 -15.03 -2.04 1.33
C GLN A 71 -16.34 -2.19 2.13
N ALA A 72 -17.29 -2.99 1.63
CA ALA A 72 -18.60 -3.13 2.28
C ALA A 72 -18.50 -3.81 3.65
N ILE A 73 -17.59 -4.78 3.81
CA ILE A 73 -17.42 -5.52 5.06
C ILE A 73 -16.58 -4.69 6.03
N VAL A 74 -15.47 -4.13 5.57
CA VAL A 74 -14.57 -3.35 6.41
C VAL A 74 -15.29 -2.11 6.97
N ARG A 75 -16.13 -1.43 6.16
CA ARG A 75 -16.94 -0.28 6.65
C ARG A 75 -18.00 -0.65 7.69
N LYS A 76 -18.45 -1.92 7.76
CA LYS A 76 -19.36 -2.37 8.82
C LYS A 76 -18.62 -2.59 10.13
N SER A 77 -17.33 -2.97 10.07
CA SER A 77 -16.53 -3.34 11.23
C SER A 77 -15.99 -2.15 12.03
N PHE A 78 -15.89 -0.94 11.47
CA PHE A 78 -15.41 0.24 12.21
C PHE A 78 -16.34 1.46 12.02
N ALA A 79 -16.52 2.24 13.10
CA ALA A 79 -17.47 3.36 13.17
C ALA A 79 -17.18 4.47 12.14
N GLN A 80 -18.17 5.33 11.88
CA GLN A 80 -18.28 6.31 10.77
C GLN A 80 -17.09 7.28 10.54
N LYS A 81 -16.05 7.27 11.37
CA LYS A 81 -14.90 8.18 11.29
C LYS A 81 -13.62 7.59 10.65
N GLY A 82 -13.53 6.28 10.43
CA GLY A 82 -12.35 5.70 9.77
C GLY A 82 -12.34 5.90 8.24
N HIS A 83 -11.15 5.83 7.64
CA HIS A 83 -10.98 5.91 6.19
C HIS A 83 -10.69 4.52 5.60
N HIS A 84 -11.38 4.14 4.52
CA HIS A 84 -11.07 2.94 3.76
C HIS A 84 -10.61 3.34 2.34
N ILE A 85 -9.37 3.05 1.99
CA ILE A 85 -8.72 3.51 0.76
C ILE A 85 -8.22 2.29 -0.04
N PRO A 86 -8.92 1.89 -1.13
CA PRO A 86 -8.43 0.86 -2.02
C PRO A 86 -7.32 1.38 -2.94
N LEU A 87 -6.33 0.55 -3.23
CA LEU A 87 -5.21 0.90 -4.11
C LEU A 87 -5.43 0.58 -5.59
N ALA A 88 -6.42 -0.26 -5.91
CA ALA A 88 -6.78 -0.58 -7.28
C ALA A 88 -8.30 -0.75 -7.47
N LEU A 89 -8.75 -0.51 -8.69
CA LEU A 89 -10.14 -0.68 -9.12
C LEU A 89 -10.15 -1.42 -10.46
N ARG A 90 -10.72 -2.63 -10.48
CA ARG A 90 -10.89 -3.40 -11.72
C ARG A 90 -11.71 -2.59 -12.73
N GLY A 91 -11.24 -2.52 -13.96
CA GLY A 91 -11.90 -1.79 -15.05
C GLY A 91 -11.62 -0.28 -15.07
N HIS A 92 -10.80 0.25 -14.16
CA HIS A 92 -10.34 1.63 -14.29
C HIS A 92 -9.43 1.77 -15.52
N PRO A 93 -9.62 2.80 -16.37
CA PRO A 93 -8.86 2.96 -17.62
C PRO A 93 -7.36 3.17 -17.39
N ASN A 94 -6.98 3.72 -16.22
CA ASN A 94 -5.60 3.98 -15.87
C ASN A 94 -5.31 3.61 -14.40
N SER A 95 -4.74 2.43 -14.16
CA SER A 95 -4.45 1.95 -12.80
C SER A 95 -3.43 2.83 -12.06
N THR A 96 -2.46 3.41 -12.78
CA THR A 96 -1.45 4.29 -12.19
C THR A 96 -2.07 5.58 -11.68
N GLU A 97 -2.96 6.19 -12.46
CA GLU A 97 -3.73 7.35 -12.03
C GLU A 97 -4.59 7.05 -10.81
N PHE A 98 -5.29 5.90 -10.80
CA PHE A 98 -6.08 5.47 -9.65
C PHE A 98 -5.22 5.31 -8.39
N LEU A 99 -4.05 4.69 -8.52
CA LEU A 99 -3.10 4.52 -7.41
C LEU A 99 -2.60 5.87 -6.89
N LEU A 100 -2.20 6.79 -7.78
CA LEU A 100 -1.75 8.13 -7.37
C LEU A 100 -2.87 8.94 -6.71
N ALA A 101 -4.11 8.81 -7.19
CA ALA A 101 -5.28 9.39 -6.53
C ALA A 101 -5.51 8.79 -5.13
N ALA A 102 -5.31 7.48 -4.96
CA ALA A 102 -5.35 6.84 -3.65
C ALA A 102 -4.24 7.35 -2.71
N VAL A 103 -3.03 7.57 -3.22
CA VAL A 103 -1.94 8.21 -2.46
C VAL A 103 -2.32 9.63 -2.03
N GLY A 104 -2.98 10.40 -2.91
CA GLY A 104 -3.54 11.71 -2.54
C GLY A 104 -4.59 11.61 -1.43
N LYS A 105 -5.47 10.61 -1.45
CA LYS A 105 -6.44 10.35 -0.36
C LYS A 105 -5.75 10.00 0.95
N LEU A 106 -4.65 9.24 0.92
CA LEU A 106 -3.84 8.95 2.12
C LEU A 106 -3.26 10.23 2.72
N TYR A 107 -2.77 11.15 1.88
CA TYR A 107 -2.30 12.45 2.33
C TYR A 107 -3.43 13.27 2.99
N MET A 108 -4.59 13.35 2.35
CA MET A 108 -5.77 14.05 2.92
C MET A 108 -6.25 13.43 4.24
N ALA A 109 -6.04 12.12 4.44
CA ALA A 109 -6.36 11.44 5.69
C ALA A 109 -5.32 11.68 6.81
N GLY A 110 -4.26 12.44 6.54
CA GLY A 110 -3.23 12.81 7.53
C GLY A 110 -1.93 12.00 7.46
N LEU A 111 -1.77 11.12 6.47
CA LEU A 111 -0.50 10.41 6.25
C LEU A 111 0.48 11.26 5.43
N LEU A 112 1.77 10.92 5.50
CA LEU A 112 2.84 11.61 4.77
C LEU A 112 3.52 10.67 3.77
N PRO A 113 2.84 10.28 2.68
CA PRO A 113 3.43 9.40 1.68
C PRO A 113 4.62 10.06 0.99
N LYS A 114 5.74 9.34 0.92
CA LYS A 114 6.96 9.78 0.21
C LYS A 114 6.83 9.50 -1.28
N VAL A 115 6.09 10.35 -2.00
CA VAL A 115 5.82 10.21 -3.44
C VAL A 115 7.12 10.16 -4.26
N SER A 116 8.19 10.80 -3.78
CA SER A 116 9.53 10.73 -4.37
C SER A 116 10.09 9.31 -4.55
N ASN A 117 9.59 8.33 -3.78
CA ASN A 117 10.03 6.95 -3.90
C ASN A 117 9.39 6.21 -5.09
N LEU A 118 8.41 6.84 -5.76
CA LEU A 118 7.68 6.24 -6.88
C LEU A 118 8.31 6.55 -8.24
N TYR A 119 9.29 7.46 -8.29
CA TYR A 119 9.96 7.86 -9.52
C TYR A 119 11.47 8.03 -9.28
N PRO A 120 12.31 8.03 -10.34
CA PRO A 120 13.74 8.17 -10.19
C PRO A 120 14.15 9.44 -9.43
N PRO A 121 15.26 9.41 -8.68
CA PRO A 121 15.75 10.60 -7.98
C PRO A 121 15.95 11.79 -8.92
N VAL A 122 15.49 12.97 -8.49
CA VAL A 122 15.71 14.22 -9.22
C VAL A 122 17.15 14.66 -8.99
N GLN A 123 17.85 15.02 -10.07
CA GLN A 123 19.17 15.65 -9.98
C GLN A 123 19.01 17.12 -9.61
N TYR A 124 19.73 17.54 -8.57
CA TYR A 124 19.78 18.92 -8.12
C TYR A 124 21.14 19.54 -8.48
N PRO A 125 21.23 20.86 -8.76
CA PRO A 125 20.12 21.82 -8.74
C PRO A 125 19.16 21.64 -9.92
N VAL A 126 17.87 21.92 -9.68
CA VAL A 126 16.90 21.97 -10.78
C VAL A 126 17.10 23.25 -11.59
N ILE A 127 16.87 23.17 -12.90
CA ILE A 127 16.91 24.34 -13.78
C ILE A 127 15.76 25.27 -13.38
N SER A 128 16.08 26.51 -13.02
CA SER A 128 15.04 27.52 -12.78
C SER A 128 14.50 28.04 -14.13
N ARG A 129 13.26 28.53 -14.18
CA ARG A 129 12.70 29.19 -15.38
C ARG A 129 13.61 30.30 -15.93
N TYR A 130 14.40 30.96 -15.08
CA TYR A 130 15.33 32.03 -15.49
C TYR A 130 16.56 31.50 -16.24
N SER A 131 16.99 30.26 -15.97
CA SER A 131 18.17 29.67 -16.58
C SER A 131 17.93 29.22 -18.03
N LEU A 132 16.70 28.82 -18.38
CA LEU A 132 16.32 28.46 -19.76
C LEU A 132 16.34 29.68 -20.70
N ALA A 133 15.96 30.85 -20.21
CA ALA A 133 15.94 32.09 -20.98
C ALA A 133 17.35 32.63 -21.32
N LEU A 134 18.38 32.22 -20.56
CA LEU A 134 19.78 32.54 -20.85
C LEU A 134 20.35 31.58 -21.90
N ILE A 135 20.02 30.29 -21.81
CA ILE A 135 20.46 29.27 -22.78
C ILE A 135 19.88 29.52 -24.18
N SER A 136 18.65 30.04 -24.28
CA SER A 136 18.04 30.37 -25.58
C SER A 136 18.57 31.66 -26.21
N ARG A 137 19.18 32.57 -25.43
CA ARG A 137 19.78 33.82 -25.95
C ARG A 137 21.18 33.59 -26.55
N ASP A 138 21.92 32.60 -26.06
CA ASP A 138 23.25 32.27 -26.58
C ASP A 138 23.21 31.40 -27.86
N MET A 139 22.03 30.99 -28.31
CA MET A 139 21.81 30.16 -29.51
C MET A 139 21.41 30.96 -30.77
N GLU A 140 21.27 32.29 -30.70
CA GLU A 140 21.11 33.09 -31.92
C GLU A 140 22.45 33.19 -32.67
N PRO A 141 22.50 32.87 -33.99
CA PRO A 141 23.73 33.00 -34.75
C PRO A 141 24.14 34.47 -34.82
N ARG A 142 25.31 34.80 -34.28
CA ARG A 142 25.93 36.11 -34.48
C ARG A 142 26.06 36.31 -35.99
N GLY A 143 25.35 37.33 -36.50
CA GLY A 143 25.17 37.57 -37.91
C GLY A 143 26.46 37.56 -38.73
N GLN A 144 26.31 37.10 -39.98
CA GLN A 144 27.28 37.32 -41.05
C GLN A 144 27.68 38.79 -41.09
N ILE A 145 28.98 39.05 -40.99
CA ILE A 145 29.59 40.33 -41.29
C ILE A 145 30.45 40.16 -42.54
N GLY A 146 30.08 40.89 -43.60
CA GLY A 146 30.95 41.31 -44.71
C GLY A 146 31.29 40.27 -45.75
#